data_AF-A0A0P1EC13-F1
#
_entry.id   AF-A0A0P1EC13-F1
#
_cell.length_a   1.000
_cell.length_b   1.000
_cell.length_c   1.000
_cell.angle_alpha   90.00
_cell.angle_beta   90.00
_cell.angle_gamma   90.00
#
_symmetry.space_group_name_H-M   'P 1'
#
loop_
_entity.id
_entity.type
_entity.pdbx_description
1 polymer ?
#
loop_
_entity_poly.entity_id
_entity_poly.type
_entity_poly.pdbx_seq_one_letter_code
_entity_poly.pdbx_strand_id
1 'polypeptide(L)'
;MKRFIPICALTVVMALPASAEEEGNKSLMEQGAELFFEGLRQEMEPALDELLGLAEQFGPAMQSFIAEMGPALAELADEIEDWSAYEAPEILPNGDIIIRKKPPQDPEIQPEIPEGPPEGETEI
;
A
#
# COMPACT_ATOMS: atom_id res chain seq x y z
N MET A 1 -59.38 -50.51 6.06
CA MET A 1 -58.28 -49.65 6.57
C MET A 1 -57.01 -49.96 5.78
N LYS A 2 -56.12 -48.97 5.58
CA LYS A 2 -54.74 -49.10 5.05
C LYS A 2 -54.60 -49.14 3.52
N ARG A 3 -54.61 -47.97 2.86
CA ARG A 3 -53.98 -47.80 1.52
C ARG A 3 -53.77 -46.35 1.03
N PHE A 4 -54.19 -45.34 1.79
CA PHE A 4 -53.98 -43.92 1.46
C PHE A 4 -52.65 -43.31 1.96
N ILE A 5 -51.78 -44.12 2.55
CA ILE A 5 -50.54 -43.67 3.18
C ILE A 5 -49.42 -43.28 2.18
N PRO A 6 -49.29 -43.83 0.94
CA PRO A 6 -48.07 -43.57 0.15
C PRO A 6 -48.06 -42.22 -0.57
N ILE A 7 -49.20 -41.53 -0.70
CA ILE A 7 -49.28 -40.29 -1.50
C ILE A 7 -48.78 -39.07 -0.70
N CYS A 8 -48.97 -39.06 0.63
CA CYS A 8 -48.47 -37.97 1.49
C CYS A 8 -46.95 -38.01 1.68
N ALA A 9 -46.29 -39.14 1.44
CA ALA A 9 -44.84 -39.27 1.59
C ALA A 9 -44.06 -38.69 0.40
N LEU A 10 -44.67 -38.65 -0.80
CA LEU A 10 -44.01 -38.14 -2.01
C LEU A 10 -44.01 -36.61 -2.09
N THR A 11 -45.00 -35.94 -1.50
CA THR A 11 -45.09 -34.47 -1.48
C THR A 11 -44.10 -33.83 -0.50
N VAL A 12 -43.69 -34.55 0.56
CA VAL A 12 -42.69 -34.06 1.54
C VAL A 12 -41.28 -34.00 0.92
N VAL A 13 -40.98 -34.82 -0.08
CA VAL A 13 -39.65 -34.86 -0.73
C VAL A 13 -39.40 -33.64 -1.63
N MET A 14 -40.45 -33.02 -2.20
CA MET A 14 -40.30 -31.84 -3.05
C MET A 14 -40.18 -30.51 -2.27
N ALA A 15 -40.42 -30.52 -0.96
CA ALA A 15 -40.26 -29.33 -0.10
C ALA A 15 -38.84 -29.18 0.48
N LEU A 16 -37.96 -30.17 0.26
CA LEU A 16 -36.58 -30.17 0.74
C LEU A 16 -35.61 -29.14 0.08
N PRO A 17 -35.78 -28.65 -1.16
CA PRO A 17 -34.77 -27.77 -1.75
C PRO A 17 -34.91 -26.31 -1.27
N ALA A 18 -36.01 -25.95 -0.61
CA ALA A 18 -36.28 -24.58 -0.16
C ALA A 18 -35.47 -24.18 1.09
N SER A 19 -34.90 -25.13 1.83
CA SER A 19 -34.09 -24.87 3.03
C SER A 19 -32.57 -25.01 2.80
N ALA A 20 -32.12 -25.05 1.54
CA ALA A 20 -30.70 -25.13 1.19
C ALA A 20 -30.04 -23.78 0.84
N GLU A 21 -30.80 -22.68 0.81
CA GLU A 21 -30.29 -21.35 0.40
C GLU A 21 -29.79 -20.47 1.55
N GLU A 22 -29.94 -20.89 2.81
CA GLU A 22 -29.78 -19.98 3.96
C GLU A 22 -28.42 -20.10 4.68
N GLU A 23 -27.60 -21.10 4.36
CA GLU A 23 -26.22 -21.22 4.86
C GLU A 23 -25.22 -20.82 3.77
N GLY A 24 -24.91 -19.52 3.70
CA GLY A 24 -23.69 -19.03 3.05
C GLY A 24 -23.83 -18.41 1.66
N ASN A 25 -25.02 -17.95 1.27
CA ASN A 25 -25.14 -17.17 0.04
C ASN A 25 -24.62 -15.74 0.30
N LYS A 26 -23.34 -15.51 0.00
CA LYS A 26 -22.70 -14.19 0.07
C LYS A 26 -23.60 -13.16 -0.58
N SER A 27 -23.75 -11.98 0.02
CA SER A 27 -24.61 -10.95 -0.58
C SER A 27 -24.09 -10.58 -1.98
N LEU A 28 -24.96 -10.14 -2.88
CA LEU A 28 -24.54 -9.70 -4.23
C LEU A 28 -23.46 -8.62 -4.18
N MET A 29 -23.47 -7.77 -3.16
CA MET A 29 -22.45 -6.75 -2.93
C MET A 29 -21.13 -7.37 -2.45
N GLU A 30 -21.18 -8.38 -1.59
CA GLU A 30 -20.00 -9.12 -1.14
C GLU A 30 -19.34 -9.90 -2.29
N GLN A 31 -20.15 -10.55 -3.15
CA GLN A 31 -19.65 -11.19 -4.37
C GLN A 31 -19.06 -10.18 -5.34
N GLY A 32 -19.69 -9.00 -5.49
CA GLY A 32 -19.17 -7.90 -6.32
C GLY A 32 -17.83 -7.37 -5.80
N ALA A 33 -17.68 -7.22 -4.48
CA ALA A 33 -16.43 -6.80 -3.86
C ALA A 33 -15.33 -7.85 -4.06
N GLU A 34 -15.64 -9.14 -3.92
CA GLU A 34 -14.69 -10.23 -4.14
C GLU A 34 -14.17 -10.25 -5.58
N LEU A 35 -15.07 -10.15 -6.57
CA LEU A 35 -14.70 -10.07 -7.98
C LEU A 35 -13.85 -8.83 -8.29
N PHE A 36 -14.16 -7.70 -7.65
CA PHE A 36 -13.37 -6.47 -7.78
C PHE A 36 -11.95 -6.63 -7.23
N PHE A 37 -11.81 -7.20 -6.02
CA PHE A 37 -10.51 -7.45 -5.41
C PHE A 37 -9.69 -8.49 -6.17
N GLU A 38 -10.34 -9.50 -6.75
CA GLU A 38 -9.70 -10.49 -7.59
C GLU A 38 -9.16 -9.88 -8.89
N GLY A 39 -9.95 -9.00 -9.54
CA GLY A 39 -9.49 -8.23 -10.70
C GLY A 39 -8.31 -7.30 -10.36
N LEU A 40 -8.38 -6.59 -9.24
CA LEU A 40 -7.27 -5.75 -8.77
C LEU A 40 -6.00 -6.58 -8.52
N ARG A 41 -6.13 -7.77 -7.92
CA ARG A 41 -5.00 -8.66 -7.66
C ARG A 41 -4.38 -9.16 -8.96
N GLN A 42 -5.17 -9.58 -9.94
CA GLN A 42 -4.67 -10.03 -11.24
C GLN A 42 -3.91 -8.92 -11.98
N GLU A 43 -4.40 -7.68 -11.92
CA GLU A 43 -3.71 -6.55 -12.52
C GLU A 43 -2.39 -6.22 -11.78
N MET A 44 -2.36 -6.40 -10.46
CA MET A 44 -1.17 -6.16 -9.64
C MET A 44 -0.16 -7.32 -9.66
N GLU A 45 -0.57 -8.55 -9.99
CA GLU A 45 0.27 -9.76 -10.06
C GLU A 45 1.61 -9.51 -10.79
N PRO A 46 1.65 -8.96 -12.02
CA PRO A 46 2.91 -8.69 -12.71
C PRO A 46 3.82 -7.71 -11.95
N ALA A 47 3.27 -6.66 -11.35
CA ALA A 47 4.05 -5.70 -10.57
C ALA A 47 4.60 -6.32 -9.26
N LEU A 48 3.84 -7.23 -8.64
CA LEU A 48 4.28 -7.97 -7.46
C LEU A 48 5.38 -8.98 -7.80
N ASP A 49 5.28 -9.66 -8.94
CA ASP A 49 6.31 -10.58 -9.43
C ASP A 49 7.63 -9.84 -9.75
N GLU A 50 7.55 -8.66 -10.37
CA GLU A 50 8.71 -7.82 -10.62
C GLU A 50 9.37 -7.36 -9.30
N LEU A 51 8.55 -6.94 -8.32
CA LEU A 51 9.05 -6.54 -7.00
C LEU A 51 9.71 -7.71 -6.27
N LEU A 52 9.13 -8.91 -6.35
CA LEU A 52 9.70 -10.14 -5.80
C LEU A 52 11.06 -10.45 -6.45
N GLY A 53 11.15 -10.36 -7.78
CA GLY A 53 12.42 -10.55 -8.49
C GLY A 53 13.49 -9.53 -8.08
N LEU A 54 13.11 -8.27 -7.89
CA LEU A 54 14.02 -7.24 -7.37
C LEU A 54 14.45 -7.55 -5.93
N ALA A 55 13.52 -8.00 -5.08
CA ALA A 55 13.82 -8.39 -3.72
C ALA A 55 14.75 -9.61 -3.65
N GLU A 56 14.62 -10.59 -4.55
CA GLU A 56 15.55 -11.72 -4.64
C GLU A 56 16.95 -11.27 -5.09
N GLN A 57 17.03 -10.34 -6.03
CA GLN A 57 18.31 -9.82 -6.54
C GLN A 57 19.04 -8.92 -5.53
N PHE A 58 18.33 -7.99 -4.89
CA PHE A 58 18.92 -6.99 -4.00
C PHE A 58 18.80 -7.32 -2.51
N GLY A 59 17.88 -8.21 -2.13
CA GLY A 59 17.60 -8.57 -0.74
C GLY A 59 18.83 -9.03 0.04
N PRO A 60 19.65 -9.98 -0.48
CA PRO A 60 20.86 -10.41 0.21
C PRO A 60 21.85 -9.26 0.44
N ALA A 61 22.06 -8.41 -0.57
CA ALA A 61 22.97 -7.27 -0.47
C ALA A 61 22.45 -6.22 0.52
N MET A 62 21.15 -5.93 0.50
CA MET A 62 20.51 -5.02 1.43
C MET A 62 20.56 -5.54 2.86
N GLN A 63 20.38 -6.85 3.06
CA GLN A 63 20.51 -7.49 4.37
C GLN A 63 21.94 -7.37 4.91
N SER A 64 22.95 -7.63 4.08
CA SER A 64 24.35 -7.44 4.46
C SER A 64 24.69 -5.98 4.77
N PHE A 65 24.22 -5.05 3.95
CA PHE A 65 24.41 -3.62 4.20
C PHE A 65 23.80 -3.19 5.54
N ILE A 66 22.57 -3.61 5.84
CA ILE A 66 21.92 -3.31 7.13
C ILE A 66 22.69 -3.96 8.29
N ALA A 67 23.19 -5.18 8.12
CA ALA A 67 23.94 -5.87 9.17
C ALA A 67 25.30 -5.21 9.45
N GLU A 68 26.01 -4.75 8.41
CA GLU A 68 27.35 -4.18 8.52
C GLU A 68 27.31 -2.68 8.87
N MET A 69 26.48 -1.90 8.17
CA MET A 69 26.42 -0.44 8.28
C MET A 69 25.30 0.04 9.19
N GLY A 70 24.30 -0.79 9.49
CA GLY A 70 23.14 -0.41 10.32
C GLY A 70 23.51 0.13 11.69
N PRO A 71 24.44 -0.48 12.46
CA PRO A 71 24.85 0.06 13.76
C PRO A 71 25.46 1.47 13.66
N ALA A 72 26.34 1.70 12.69
CA ALA A 72 26.95 3.01 12.47
C ALA A 72 25.92 4.06 12.02
N LEU A 73 24.93 3.67 11.20
CA LEU A 73 23.84 4.56 10.80
C LEU A 73 22.92 4.90 11.97
N ALA A 74 22.68 3.96 12.89
CA ALA A 74 21.91 4.22 14.09
C ALA A 74 22.64 5.20 15.02
N GLU A 75 23.95 5.01 15.23
CA GLU A 75 24.78 5.93 16.00
C GLU A 75 24.79 7.35 15.38
N LEU A 76 24.90 7.44 14.06
CA LEU A 76 24.84 8.71 13.35
C LEU A 76 23.46 9.38 13.46
N ALA A 77 22.38 8.60 13.42
CA ALA A 77 21.02 9.10 13.60
C ALA A 77 20.76 9.62 15.02
N ASP A 78 21.40 9.03 16.04
CA ASP A 78 21.35 9.51 17.41
C ASP A 78 22.18 10.80 17.60
N GLU A 79 23.32 10.94 16.90
CA GLU A 79 24.16 12.14 16.97
C GLU A 79 23.54 13.33 16.22
N ILE A 80 22.79 13.07 15.14
CA ILE A 80 22.18 14.08 14.28
C ILE A 80 20.67 14.17 14.56
N GLU A 81 20.32 14.97 15.57
CA GLU A 81 18.91 15.20 15.96
C GLU A 81 18.08 15.91 14.87
N ASP A 82 18.71 16.74 14.03
CA ASP A 82 18.04 17.51 12.97
C ASP A 82 18.78 17.45 11.62
N TRP A 83 18.37 16.51 10.79
CA TRP A 83 18.85 16.33 9.42
C TRP A 83 18.47 17.47 8.49
N SER A 84 17.39 18.21 8.79
CA SER A 84 16.93 19.31 7.94
C SER A 84 17.90 20.49 7.94
N ALA A 85 18.72 20.60 8.99
CA ALA A 85 19.75 21.62 9.14
C ALA A 85 20.98 21.42 8.24
N TYR A 86 21.03 20.35 7.44
CA TYR A 86 22.19 20.00 6.61
C TYR A 86 21.84 19.93 5.11
N GLU A 87 22.83 20.16 4.26
CA GLU A 87 22.76 20.02 2.81
C GLU A 87 22.91 18.56 2.37
N ALA A 88 22.62 18.28 1.10
CA ALA A 88 22.85 16.95 0.54
C ALA A 88 24.36 16.60 0.55
N PRO A 89 24.72 15.30 0.68
CA PRO A 89 26.13 14.90 0.69
C PRO A 89 26.86 15.22 -0.62
N GLU A 90 28.09 15.73 -0.53
CA GLU A 90 28.98 16.01 -1.66
C GLU A 90 30.15 15.01 -1.67
N ILE A 91 30.43 14.41 -2.83
CA ILE A 91 31.55 13.47 -3.02
C ILE A 91 32.79 14.26 -3.46
N LEU A 92 33.85 14.20 -2.67
CA LEU A 92 35.11 14.87 -2.96
C LEU A 92 35.98 14.08 -3.96
N PRO A 93 36.99 14.72 -4.61
CA PRO A 93 37.86 14.03 -5.57
C PRO A 93 38.63 12.83 -5.01
N ASN A 94 38.80 12.74 -3.68
CA ASN A 94 39.43 11.62 -2.99
C ASN A 94 38.45 10.49 -2.62
N GLY A 95 37.14 10.66 -2.85
CA GLY A 95 36.10 9.68 -2.52
C GLY A 95 35.48 9.86 -1.13
N ASP A 96 35.93 10.83 -0.34
CA ASP A 96 35.29 11.18 0.92
C ASP A 96 33.95 11.88 0.68
N ILE A 97 33.03 11.73 1.62
CA ILE A 97 31.72 12.37 1.60
C ILE A 97 31.68 13.46 2.67
N ILE A 98 31.28 14.68 2.28
CA ILE A 98 31.05 15.79 3.21
C ILE A 98 29.57 16.18 3.23
N ILE A 99 29.02 16.38 4.42
CA ILE A 99 27.66 16.89 4.63
C ILE A 99 27.80 18.26 5.31
N ARG A 100 27.47 19.34 4.58
CA ARG A 100 27.63 20.71 5.07
C ARG A 100 26.39 21.14 5.85
N LYS A 101 26.58 21.84 6.97
CA LYS A 101 25.46 22.46 7.69
C LYS A 101 24.95 23.65 6.89
N LYS A 102 23.63 23.75 6.70
CA LYS A 102 23.00 24.90 6.06
C LYS A 102 23.29 26.16 6.87
N PRO A 103 23.53 27.31 6.21
CA PRO A 103 23.54 28.58 6.91
C PRO A 103 22.19 28.76 7.62
N PRO A 104 22.15 29.42 8.80
CA PRO A 104 20.88 29.75 9.44
C PRO A 104 20.03 30.49 8.42
N GLN A 105 18.86 29.93 8.10
CA GLN A 105 17.91 30.62 7.25
C GLN A 105 17.43 31.85 8.02
N ASP A 106 17.66 33.02 7.44
CA ASP A 106 17.02 34.23 7.93
C ASP A 106 15.51 34.01 7.78
N PRO A 107 14.71 34.04 8.86
CA PRO A 107 13.27 33.79 8.80
C PRO A 107 12.50 34.72 7.86
N GLU A 108 13.15 35.77 7.32
CA GLU A 108 12.53 36.79 6.47
C GLU A 108 12.42 36.42 4.98
N ILE A 109 13.04 35.34 4.49
CA ILE A 109 12.89 34.92 3.08
C ILE A 109 12.05 33.65 2.99
N GLN A 110 10.79 33.76 3.38
CA GLN A 110 9.77 32.92 2.74
C GLN A 110 9.62 33.48 1.31
N PRO A 111 9.85 32.68 0.25
CA PRO A 111 9.48 33.12 -1.08
C PRO A 111 7.97 33.36 -1.03
N GLU A 112 7.55 34.61 -1.20
CA GLU A 112 6.16 34.95 -1.45
C GLU A 112 5.76 34.13 -2.68
N ILE A 113 5.02 33.05 -2.44
CA ILE A 113 4.34 32.32 -3.50
C ILE A 113 3.47 33.39 -4.15
N PRO A 114 3.68 33.76 -5.42
CA PRO A 114 2.81 34.72 -6.06
C PRO A 114 1.41 34.15 -5.95
N GLU A 115 0.53 34.81 -5.19
CA GLU A 115 -0.88 34.47 -5.17
C GLU A 115 -1.31 34.40 -6.63
N GLY A 116 -1.83 33.22 -7.02
CA GLY A 116 -2.27 32.97 -8.37
C GLY A 116 -3.23 34.07 -8.82
N PRO A 117 -3.34 34.32 -10.14
CA PRO A 117 -4.20 35.38 -10.66
C PRO A 117 -5.61 35.23 -10.07
N PRO A 118 -6.29 36.33 -9.70
CA PRO A 118 -7.60 36.24 -9.06
C PRO A 118 -8.55 35.44 -9.95
N GLU A 119 -8.98 34.28 -9.45
CA GLU A 119 -10.13 33.57 -10.00
C GLU A 119 -11.35 34.48 -9.86
N GLY A 120 -11.92 34.88 -11.00
CA GLY A 120 -13.28 35.41 -11.01
C GLY A 120 -13.58 36.43 -12.08
N GLU A 121 -13.58 36.01 -13.35
CA GLU A 121 -14.60 36.47 -14.31
C GLU A 121 -14.96 35.28 -15.22
N THR A 122 -15.83 34.39 -14.74
CA THR A 122 -16.69 33.63 -15.67
C THR A 122 -17.88 34.54 -15.99
N GLU A 123 -17.76 35.29 -17.08
CA GLU A 123 -18.89 35.96 -17.70
C GLU A 123 -19.70 34.87 -18.45
N ILE A 124 -20.91 34.62 -17.92
CA ILE A 124 -21.99 33.88 -18.58
C ILE A 124 -22.82 34.83 -19.46
#